data_AF-A0A5D2ZMI5-F1
#
_entry.id   AF-A0A5D2ZMI5-F1
#
_cell.length_a   1.000
_cell.length_b   1.000
_cell.length_c   1.000
_cell.angle_alpha   90.00
_cell.angle_beta   90.00
_cell.angle_gamma   90.00
#
_symmetry.space_group_name_H-M   'P 1'
#
loop_
_entity.id
_entity.type
_entity.pdbx_description
1 polymer ?
#
loop_
_entity_poly.entity_id
_entity_poly.type
_entity_poly.pdbx_seq_one_letter_code
_entity_poly.pdbx_strand_id
1 'polypeptide(L)'
;MAAKSFGCRVVNRSKSPVVFMILFALLMFSMLADSIVSKISLESAAFNQKRDYQVLQSPKVVRNFKRNVVFPLPLTVSTQNKIIRVDNEHGIGKFRRRRLPEHEVFMSDELTKKFHGRVLEFFNHGCEVHFFMTWIAKVGSFGRREIMAVESVFKAHPNGCLMILSRTMDSVQGYRILKPLLDRGFKVLAVAPDFPFLVKNTPAEAWLDDMKSGKKDPGEIPLAQNLSNLLRLAVLYKYGGVYLDTDFIVLRSFKGLKNTIGAQSIDVVSKNWTRLNNAVLVFDMNHPLVLKFIEEFALTFDGNKWGHNGPYMVSRVVRGVEGRAGYNFTILPPMAFYPVDWMKIGSLFKLPKDSAEWRWIEAKVWQLKRQTYGVHLWNKQSSKLMVEEGSVMGRLMAENCVLCKHVYSS
;
A
#
# COMPACT_ATOMS: atom_id res chain seq x y z
N MET A 1 66.58 24.97 42.34
CA MET A 1 65.96 25.57 43.54
C MET A 1 65.09 26.73 43.05
N ALA A 2 63.78 26.82 43.21
CA ALA A 2 62.81 26.07 43.97
C ALA A 2 61.51 25.91 43.16
N ALA A 3 60.86 24.77 43.31
CA ALA A 3 59.62 24.38 42.66
C ALA A 3 58.40 25.03 43.33
N LYS A 4 57.39 25.42 42.54
CA LYS A 4 56.02 25.63 43.01
C LYS A 4 55.10 24.63 42.30
N SER A 5 54.68 23.61 43.05
CA SER A 5 53.69 22.62 42.65
C SER A 5 52.29 23.24 42.64
N PHE A 6 51.57 23.13 41.53
CA PHE A 6 50.13 23.33 41.51
C PHE A 6 49.44 22.04 42.00
N GLY A 7 48.91 22.09 43.22
CA GLY A 7 48.14 20.99 43.82
C GLY A 7 46.74 20.92 43.26
N CYS A 8 46.39 19.78 42.67
CA CYS A 8 45.04 19.45 42.24
C CYS A 8 44.24 18.96 43.48
N ARG A 9 43.27 19.76 43.97
CA ARG A 9 42.32 19.32 44.99
C ARG A 9 41.19 18.52 44.33
N VAL A 10 41.29 17.21 44.38
CA VAL A 10 40.18 16.29 44.09
C VAL A 10 39.22 16.33 45.28
N VAL A 11 38.08 16.99 45.13
CA VAL A 11 36.97 16.90 46.08
C VAL A 11 36.21 15.61 45.79
N ASN A 12 36.54 14.56 46.53
CA ASN A 12 35.85 13.28 46.47
C ASN A 12 34.52 13.40 47.26
N ARG A 13 33.41 13.73 46.59
CA ARG A 13 32.08 13.60 47.18
C ARG A 13 31.69 12.12 47.19
N SER A 14 31.84 11.46 48.33
CA SER A 14 31.24 10.15 48.58
C SER A 14 29.71 10.25 48.42
N LYS A 15 29.19 9.80 47.27
CA LYS A 15 27.75 9.60 47.10
C LYS A 15 27.37 8.41 47.98
N SER A 16 26.72 8.68 49.12
CA SER A 16 26.19 7.62 49.98
C SER A 16 25.23 6.75 49.16
N PRO A 17 25.47 5.43 49.03
CA PRO A 17 24.61 4.53 48.26
C PRO A 17 23.17 4.50 48.78
N VAL A 18 22.97 4.89 50.04
CA VAL A 18 21.65 5.04 50.67
C VAL A 18 20.80 6.10 49.98
N VAL A 19 21.39 7.23 49.57
CA VAL A 19 20.65 8.31 48.89
C VAL A 19 20.19 7.87 47.50
N PHE A 20 21.00 7.07 46.80
CA PHE A 20 20.65 6.55 45.48
C PHE A 20 19.54 5.49 45.56
N MET A 21 19.57 4.64 46.59
CA MET A 21 18.51 3.66 46.87
C MET A 21 17.18 4.34 47.22
N ILE A 22 17.21 5.43 48.00
CA ILE A 22 16.00 6.20 48.32
C ILE A 22 15.42 6.87 47.08
N LEU A 23 16.25 7.51 46.25
CA LEU A 23 15.80 8.12 44.98
C LEU A 23 15.23 7.08 44.00
N PHE A 24 15.84 5.90 43.92
CA PHE A 24 15.35 4.81 43.08
C PHE A 24 14.02 4.24 43.59
N ALA A 25 13.87 4.07 44.91
CA ALA A 25 12.61 3.65 45.51
C ALA A 25 11.47 4.65 45.27
N LEU A 26 11.76 5.96 45.38
CA LEU A 26 10.77 7.01 45.09
C LEU A 26 10.36 7.04 43.62
N LEU A 27 11.29 6.82 42.68
CA LEU A 27 10.99 6.71 41.25
C LEU A 27 10.11 5.49 40.93
N MET A 28 10.41 4.34 41.55
CA MET A 28 9.60 3.13 41.41
C MET A 28 8.20 3.31 42.00
N PHE A 29 8.08 4.00 43.14
CA PHE A 29 6.79 4.30 43.75
C PHE A 29 5.95 5.26 42.90
N SER A 30 6.58 6.27 42.28
CA SER A 30 5.92 7.17 41.33
C SER A 30 5.42 6.44 40.09
N MET A 31 6.23 5.54 39.51
CA MET A 31 5.83 4.74 38.34
C MET A 31 4.67 3.77 38.65
N LEU A 32 4.67 3.18 39.85
CA LEU A 32 3.57 2.33 40.32
C LEU A 32 2.29 3.14 40.59
N ALA A 33 2.41 4.32 41.19
CA ALA A 33 1.27 5.21 41.40
C ALA A 33 0.67 5.69 40.06
N ASP A 34 1.49 6.09 39.09
CA ASP A 34 1.04 6.48 37.75
C ASP A 34 0.39 5.31 37.00
N SER A 35 0.91 4.08 37.17
CA SER A 35 0.29 2.88 36.59
C SER A 35 -1.06 2.55 37.22
N ILE A 36 -1.25 2.79 38.52
CA ILE A 36 -2.52 2.58 39.23
C ILE A 36 -3.53 3.65 38.80
N VAL A 37 -3.12 4.93 38.74
CA VAL A 37 -3.96 6.05 38.26
C VAL A 37 -4.37 5.83 36.81
N SER A 38 -3.48 5.34 35.95
CA SER A 38 -3.80 5.03 34.55
C SER A 38 -4.79 3.87 34.42
N LYS A 39 -4.69 2.84 35.27
CA LYS A 39 -5.65 1.72 35.32
C LYS A 39 -7.04 2.16 35.79
N ILE A 40 -7.10 3.01 36.82
CA ILE A 40 -8.36 3.59 37.33
C ILE A 40 -9.00 4.52 36.29
N SER A 41 -8.20 5.33 35.57
CA SER A 41 -8.70 6.13 34.45
C SER A 41 -9.23 5.30 33.28
N LEU A 42 -8.60 4.14 32.98
CA LEU A 42 -9.07 3.22 31.95
C LEU A 42 -10.38 2.52 32.34
N GLU A 43 -10.55 2.13 33.60
CA GLU A 43 -11.81 1.56 34.10
C GLU A 43 -12.92 2.61 34.19
N SER A 44 -12.61 3.85 34.58
CA SER A 44 -13.54 4.98 34.57
C SER A 44 -14.01 5.36 33.17
N ALA A 45 -13.12 5.30 32.17
CA ALA A 45 -13.46 5.56 30.77
C ALA A 45 -14.31 4.43 30.14
N ALA A 46 -14.15 3.19 30.61
CA ALA A 46 -14.91 2.04 30.12
C ALA A 46 -16.37 2.01 30.62
N PHE A 47 -16.72 2.74 31.69
CA PHE A 47 -18.05 2.67 32.30
C PHE A 47 -19.03 3.78 31.86
N ASN A 48 -18.58 4.81 31.13
CA ASN A 48 -19.42 5.98 30.78
C ASN A 48 -19.88 6.06 29.31
N GLN A 49 -19.81 4.97 28.54
CA GLN A 49 -20.32 4.98 27.16
C GLN A 49 -21.76 4.43 27.06
N LYS A 50 -22.72 5.16 27.63
CA LYS A 50 -24.15 5.01 27.33
C LYS A 50 -24.85 6.37 27.28
N ARG A 51 -25.28 6.74 26.07
CA ARG A 51 -26.27 7.77 25.66
C ARG A 51 -26.06 9.22 26.15
N ASP A 52 -25.76 10.12 25.20
CA ASP A 52 -26.72 11.10 24.67
C ASP A 52 -26.02 12.04 23.67
N TYR A 53 -26.53 12.11 22.44
CA TYR A 53 -26.13 13.11 21.46
C TYR A 53 -27.15 14.26 21.48
N GLN A 54 -26.80 15.38 22.10
CA GLN A 54 -27.42 16.68 21.84
C GLN A 54 -26.49 17.54 20.99
N VAL A 55 -27.08 18.08 19.92
CA VAL A 55 -26.48 18.97 18.93
C VAL A 55 -26.19 20.33 19.57
N LEU A 56 -24.95 20.80 19.49
CA LEU A 56 -24.61 22.21 19.76
C LEU A 56 -23.80 22.79 18.60
N GLN A 57 -24.46 23.67 17.83
CA GLN A 57 -23.84 24.50 16.81
C GLN A 57 -22.99 25.61 17.47
N SER A 58 -21.83 25.93 16.89
CA SER A 58 -21.02 27.10 17.26
C SER A 58 -20.63 27.93 16.03
N PRO A 59 -20.40 29.26 16.18
CA PRO A 59 -20.55 30.22 15.09
C PRO A 59 -19.25 30.45 14.30
N LYS A 60 -19.40 30.73 13.00
CA LYS A 60 -18.31 31.17 12.11
C LYS A 60 -17.95 32.63 12.38
N VAL A 61 -16.71 32.88 12.76
CA VAL A 61 -16.10 34.22 12.77
C VAL A 61 -15.32 34.42 11.47
N VAL A 62 -15.72 35.41 10.68
CA VAL A 62 -15.04 35.87 9.46
C VAL A 62 -14.05 36.96 9.85
N ARG A 63 -12.77 36.81 9.49
CA ARG A 63 -11.77 37.89 9.53
C ARG A 63 -11.36 38.26 8.11
N ASN A 64 -11.65 39.50 7.73
CA ASN A 64 -11.21 40.14 6.51
C ASN A 64 -9.74 40.56 6.62
N PHE A 65 -8.92 40.24 5.62
CA PHE A 65 -7.64 40.90 5.38
C PHE A 65 -7.60 41.39 3.92
N LYS A 66 -7.52 42.72 3.75
CA LYS A 66 -7.23 43.38 2.48
C LYS A 66 -5.71 43.38 2.26
N ARG A 67 -5.25 42.95 1.08
CA ARG A 67 -3.99 43.41 0.48
C ARG A 67 -4.18 43.53 -1.04
N ASN A 68 -3.93 44.73 -1.55
CA ASN A 68 -3.85 45.06 -2.97
C ASN A 68 -2.44 44.74 -3.46
N VAL A 69 -2.30 43.91 -4.49
CA VAL A 69 -1.19 43.94 -5.46
C VAL A 69 -1.75 43.52 -6.82
N VAL A 70 -1.48 44.33 -7.84
CA VAL A 70 -1.91 44.20 -9.24
C VAL A 70 -0.84 43.47 -10.05
N PHE A 71 -1.22 42.58 -10.98
CA PHE A 71 -0.68 42.37 -12.35
C PHE A 71 -1.45 41.21 -13.06
N PRO A 72 -1.40 41.07 -14.41
CA PRO A 72 -2.59 40.95 -15.26
C PRO A 72 -2.95 39.52 -15.73
N LEU A 73 -4.23 39.40 -16.14
CA LEU A 73 -4.97 38.32 -16.84
C LEU A 73 -4.33 36.92 -17.01
N PRO A 74 -5.13 35.86 -16.77
CA PRO A 74 -5.62 35.13 -17.96
C PRO A 74 -7.07 34.59 -17.88
N LEU A 75 -7.70 34.61 -19.05
CA LEU A 75 -8.60 33.61 -19.63
C LEU A 75 -9.71 33.01 -18.75
N THR A 76 -10.93 33.50 -19.03
CA THR A 76 -12.22 32.96 -18.62
C THR A 76 -12.42 31.50 -19.07
N VAL A 77 -12.59 30.61 -18.10
CA VAL A 77 -13.29 29.33 -18.29
C VAL A 77 -14.49 29.33 -17.35
N SER A 78 -15.68 29.33 -17.95
CA SER A 78 -16.97 29.26 -17.26
C SER A 78 -17.11 27.93 -16.53
N THR A 79 -17.16 27.96 -15.20
CA THR A 79 -17.65 26.85 -14.36
C THR A 79 -19.01 27.22 -13.78
N GLN A 80 -20.09 26.72 -14.40
CA GLN A 80 -21.39 26.67 -13.75
C GLN A 80 -21.40 25.52 -12.72
N ASN A 81 -21.14 25.86 -11.47
CA ASN A 81 -21.39 24.97 -10.34
C ASN A 81 -22.89 24.93 -10.03
N LYS A 82 -23.59 23.87 -10.46
CA LYS A 82 -24.90 23.52 -9.89
C LYS A 82 -24.69 22.86 -8.53
N ILE A 83 -24.98 23.63 -7.49
CA ILE A 83 -25.08 23.18 -6.10
C ILE A 83 -26.34 22.30 -5.99
N ILE A 84 -26.17 20.99 -5.77
CA ILE A 84 -27.27 20.11 -5.36
C ILE A 84 -27.26 20.08 -3.82
N ARG A 85 -28.28 20.71 -3.22
CA ARG A 85 -28.62 20.54 -1.80
C ARG A 85 -29.10 19.10 -1.61
N VAL A 86 -28.53 18.39 -0.64
CA VAL A 86 -29.04 17.09 -0.17
C VAL A 86 -29.74 17.36 1.15
N ASP A 87 -31.06 17.26 1.14
CA ASP A 87 -31.88 17.32 2.35
C ASP A 87 -31.73 16.02 3.13
N ASN A 88 -31.63 16.16 4.46
CA ASN A 88 -31.58 15.07 5.43
C ASN A 88 -33.01 14.58 5.71
N GLU A 89 -33.33 13.36 5.32
CA GLU A 89 -34.48 12.62 5.89
C GLU A 89 -34.00 11.33 6.56
N HIS A 90 -34.24 11.26 7.87
CA HIS A 90 -34.11 10.05 8.68
C HIS A 90 -35.34 9.17 8.42
N GLY A 91 -35.14 7.96 7.90
CA GLY A 91 -36.21 6.99 7.72
C GLY A 91 -35.68 5.57 7.55
N ILE A 92 -36.05 4.68 8.47
CA ILE A 92 -35.81 3.23 8.41
C ILE A 92 -36.64 2.66 7.26
N GLY A 93 -36.01 2.10 6.22
CA GLY A 93 -36.74 1.35 5.19
C GLY A 93 -36.02 1.13 3.86
N LYS A 94 -35.84 -0.15 3.52
CA LYS A 94 -35.57 -0.74 2.18
C LYS A 94 -34.21 -0.43 1.56
N PHE A 95 -33.38 -1.48 1.47
CA PHE A 95 -32.25 -1.59 0.55
C PHE A 95 -32.67 -1.15 -0.86
N ARG A 96 -32.42 0.12 -1.18
CA ARG A 96 -32.45 0.61 -2.55
C ARG A 96 -31.31 -0.12 -3.25
N ARG A 97 -31.64 -1.12 -4.08
CA ARG A 97 -30.71 -1.77 -5.02
C ARG A 97 -29.98 -0.66 -5.79
N ARG A 98 -28.81 -0.25 -5.32
CA ARG A 98 -27.90 0.61 -6.09
C ARG A 98 -27.43 -0.28 -7.24
N ARG A 99 -28.12 -0.19 -8.39
CA ARG A 99 -27.59 -0.75 -9.65
C ARG A 99 -26.25 -0.05 -9.89
N LEU A 100 -25.17 -0.81 -9.75
CA LEU A 100 -23.79 -0.35 -9.87
C LEU A 100 -23.60 0.28 -11.27
N PRO A 101 -23.25 1.57 -11.39
CA PRO A 101 -22.85 2.17 -12.67
C PRO A 101 -21.62 1.52 -13.32
N GLU A 102 -20.97 0.59 -12.61
CA GLU A 102 -19.70 -0.08 -12.96
C GLU A 102 -19.88 -1.40 -13.74
N HIS A 103 -21.02 -1.58 -14.41
CA HIS A 103 -21.31 -2.78 -15.22
C HIS A 103 -20.17 -3.11 -16.20
N GLU A 104 -19.49 -2.12 -16.78
CA GLU A 104 -18.40 -2.35 -17.74
C GLU A 104 -17.29 -3.24 -17.18
N VAL A 105 -16.93 -3.12 -15.90
CA VAL A 105 -15.81 -3.89 -15.32
C VAL A 105 -16.09 -5.39 -15.35
N PHE A 106 -17.35 -5.79 -15.21
CA PHE A 106 -17.80 -7.18 -15.13
C PHE A 106 -18.20 -7.81 -16.47
N MET A 107 -18.32 -7.01 -17.53
CA MET A 107 -18.79 -7.47 -18.83
C MET A 107 -17.63 -7.95 -19.68
N SER A 108 -17.87 -9.07 -20.38
CA SER A 108 -17.01 -9.52 -21.47
C SER A 108 -17.46 -8.83 -22.76
N ASP A 109 -16.53 -8.17 -23.43
CA ASP A 109 -16.72 -7.48 -24.70
C ASP A 109 -15.66 -7.97 -25.71
N GLU A 110 -15.67 -7.47 -26.93
CA GLU A 110 -14.72 -7.90 -27.97
C GLU A 110 -13.25 -7.57 -27.62
N LEU A 111 -13.01 -6.60 -26.73
CA LEU A 111 -11.67 -6.29 -26.24
C LEU A 111 -11.23 -7.32 -25.19
N THR A 112 -12.08 -7.59 -24.19
CA THR A 112 -11.71 -8.52 -23.11
C THR A 112 -11.70 -9.97 -23.55
N LYS A 113 -12.53 -10.41 -24.51
CA LYS A 113 -12.45 -11.79 -25.05
C LYS A 113 -11.07 -12.13 -25.63
N LYS A 114 -10.29 -11.14 -26.05
CA LYS A 114 -8.91 -11.30 -26.54
C LYS A 114 -7.86 -11.39 -25.43
N PHE A 115 -8.26 -11.20 -24.17
CA PHE A 115 -7.38 -11.16 -23.00
C PHE A 115 -6.47 -12.39 -22.93
N HIS A 116 -7.05 -13.59 -22.96
CA HIS A 116 -6.28 -14.83 -22.82
C HIS A 116 -5.22 -14.97 -23.93
N GLY A 117 -5.61 -14.74 -25.20
CA GLY A 117 -4.68 -14.79 -26.33
C GLY A 117 -3.53 -13.78 -26.18
N ARG A 118 -3.84 -12.54 -25.76
CA ARG A 118 -2.83 -11.49 -25.54
C ARG A 118 -1.88 -11.81 -24.38
N VAL A 119 -2.36 -12.49 -23.34
CA VAL A 119 -1.50 -12.95 -22.23
C VAL A 119 -0.50 -14.00 -22.74
N LEU A 120 -0.97 -15.00 -23.49
CA LEU A 120 -0.11 -16.04 -24.04
C LEU A 120 0.91 -15.47 -25.02
N GLU A 121 0.47 -14.62 -25.95
CA GLU A 121 1.36 -13.96 -26.92
C GLU A 121 2.46 -13.15 -26.22
N PHE A 122 2.08 -12.32 -25.25
CA PHE A 122 3.01 -11.42 -24.56
C PHE A 122 4.09 -12.15 -23.76
N PHE A 123 3.74 -13.24 -23.07
CA PHE A 123 4.69 -13.98 -22.23
C PHE A 123 5.47 -15.08 -22.97
N ASN A 124 5.12 -15.41 -24.22
CA ASN A 124 5.84 -16.41 -25.02
C ASN A 124 7.22 -15.93 -25.53
N HIS A 125 7.72 -14.78 -25.06
CA HIS A 125 8.90 -14.11 -25.65
C HIS A 125 10.10 -14.08 -24.69
N GLY A 126 10.37 -15.15 -23.94
CA GLY A 126 11.61 -15.32 -23.17
C GLY A 126 11.76 -14.35 -21.99
N CYS A 127 10.66 -14.05 -21.30
CA CYS A 127 10.65 -13.21 -20.11
C CYS A 127 11.34 -13.92 -18.93
N GLU A 128 12.22 -13.25 -18.21
CA GLU A 128 12.85 -13.87 -17.03
C GLU A 128 11.89 -14.02 -15.84
N VAL A 129 10.96 -13.07 -15.70
CA VAL A 129 9.92 -13.03 -14.67
C VAL A 129 8.67 -12.38 -15.27
N HIS A 130 7.50 -12.97 -14.99
CA HIS A 130 6.20 -12.46 -15.39
C HIS A 130 5.60 -11.63 -14.25
N PHE A 131 5.41 -10.33 -14.48
CA PHE A 131 4.80 -9.41 -13.53
C PHE A 131 3.39 -9.04 -13.98
N PHE A 132 2.51 -8.89 -12.99
CA PHE A 132 1.16 -8.35 -13.13
C PHE A 132 0.98 -7.17 -12.18
N MET A 133 0.36 -6.11 -12.67
CA MET A 133 -0.16 -5.00 -11.88
C MET A 133 -1.63 -4.79 -12.25
N THR A 134 -2.41 -4.18 -11.35
CA THR A 134 -3.82 -3.85 -11.62
C THR A 134 -4.05 -2.35 -11.56
N TRP A 135 -4.75 -1.80 -12.56
CA TRP A 135 -5.18 -0.39 -12.56
C TRP A 135 -6.65 -0.25 -12.97
N ILE A 136 -7.51 0.02 -11.99
CA ILE A 136 -8.97 0.23 -12.17
C ILE A 136 -9.35 1.68 -11.85
N ALA A 137 -8.54 2.63 -12.31
CA ALA A 137 -8.85 4.05 -12.24
C ALA A 137 -8.83 4.66 -13.64
N LYS A 138 -9.13 5.96 -13.76
CA LYS A 138 -9.04 6.66 -15.04
C LYS A 138 -7.59 6.63 -15.56
N VAL A 139 -7.43 6.52 -16.87
CA VAL A 139 -6.12 6.50 -17.53
C VAL A 139 -5.29 7.75 -17.22
N GLY A 140 -5.91 8.93 -17.15
CA GLY A 140 -5.22 10.19 -16.81
C GLY A 140 -4.74 10.27 -15.35
N SER A 141 -5.14 9.34 -14.49
CA SER A 141 -4.65 9.24 -13.11
C SER A 141 -3.42 8.32 -12.99
N PHE A 142 -3.04 7.59 -14.05
CA PHE A 142 -1.81 6.80 -14.07
C PHE A 142 -0.62 7.74 -14.24
N GLY A 143 -0.08 8.19 -13.12
CA GLY A 143 0.83 9.33 -13.07
C GLY A 143 2.30 8.94 -12.91
N ARG A 144 3.10 9.93 -12.50
CA ARG A 144 4.54 9.77 -12.29
C ARG A 144 4.87 8.71 -11.23
N ARG A 145 4.02 8.54 -10.21
CA ARG A 145 4.21 7.56 -9.14
C ARG A 145 4.03 6.13 -9.63
N GLU A 146 2.97 5.89 -10.41
CA GLU A 146 2.72 4.57 -11.01
C GLU A 146 3.79 4.24 -12.05
N ILE A 147 4.21 5.23 -12.87
CA ILE A 147 5.34 5.06 -13.79
C ILE A 147 6.63 4.72 -13.03
N MET A 148 6.90 5.33 -11.87
CA MET A 148 8.07 4.98 -11.07
C MET A 148 8.03 3.51 -10.59
N ALA A 149 6.86 3.00 -10.19
CA ALA A 149 6.72 1.58 -9.85
C ALA A 149 7.07 0.70 -11.05
N VAL A 150 6.59 1.05 -12.24
CA VAL A 150 6.93 0.36 -13.50
C VAL A 150 8.43 0.46 -13.82
N GLU A 151 9.04 1.64 -13.72
CA GLU A 151 10.48 1.85 -13.93
C GLU A 151 11.31 1.00 -12.97
N SER A 152 10.87 0.88 -11.71
CA SER A 152 11.55 0.06 -10.70
C SER A 152 11.55 -1.43 -11.03
N VAL A 153 10.46 -1.95 -11.62
CA VAL A 153 10.42 -3.32 -12.14
C VAL A 153 11.51 -3.50 -13.19
N PHE A 154 11.57 -2.62 -14.19
CA PHE A 154 12.55 -2.74 -15.28
C PHE A 154 13.99 -2.43 -14.88
N LYS A 155 14.19 -1.63 -13.82
CA LYS A 155 15.52 -1.45 -13.23
C LYS A 155 16.04 -2.74 -12.63
N ALA A 156 15.21 -3.46 -11.88
CA ALA A 156 15.57 -4.72 -11.25
C ALA A 156 15.51 -5.93 -12.21
N HIS A 157 14.69 -5.82 -13.26
CA HIS A 157 14.43 -6.84 -14.26
C HIS A 157 14.40 -6.27 -15.69
N PRO A 158 15.57 -5.95 -16.28
CA PRO A 158 15.62 -5.41 -17.64
C PRO A 158 14.99 -6.34 -18.69
N ASN A 159 15.01 -7.66 -18.44
CA ASN A 159 14.43 -8.69 -19.31
C ASN A 159 13.09 -9.24 -18.77
N GLY A 160 12.50 -8.59 -17.76
CA GLY A 160 11.20 -8.93 -17.21
C GLY A 160 10.06 -8.48 -18.13
N CYS A 161 8.88 -9.05 -17.91
CA CYS A 161 7.67 -8.69 -18.65
C CYS A 161 6.59 -8.23 -17.68
N LEU A 162 6.05 -7.03 -17.89
CA LEU A 162 5.02 -6.46 -17.04
C LEU A 162 3.71 -6.30 -17.79
N MET A 163 2.67 -6.99 -17.32
CA MET A 163 1.30 -6.78 -17.78
C MET A 163 0.51 -5.95 -16.77
N ILE A 164 -0.10 -4.86 -17.23
CA ILE A 164 -1.00 -4.02 -16.43
C ILE A 164 -2.45 -4.38 -16.79
N LEU A 165 -3.14 -5.05 -15.86
CA LEU A 165 -4.55 -5.42 -15.95
C LEU A 165 -5.41 -4.15 -15.80
N SER A 166 -5.86 -3.59 -16.92
CA SER A 166 -6.55 -2.31 -16.92
C SER A 166 -7.30 -2.06 -18.22
N ARG A 167 -8.62 -1.93 -18.14
CA ARG A 167 -9.47 -1.54 -19.28
C ARG A 167 -9.19 -0.11 -19.73
N THR A 168 -8.91 0.82 -18.81
CA THR A 168 -8.69 2.23 -19.15
C THR A 168 -7.33 2.47 -19.80
N MET A 169 -6.30 1.70 -19.39
CA MET A 169 -4.97 1.76 -20.01
C MET A 169 -4.87 0.94 -21.30
N ASP A 170 -5.76 -0.01 -21.55
CA ASP A 170 -5.87 -0.73 -22.84
C ASP A 170 -6.54 0.17 -23.90
N SER A 171 -5.87 1.29 -24.19
CA SER A 171 -6.35 2.39 -25.01
C SER A 171 -5.18 3.14 -25.66
N VAL A 172 -5.47 3.98 -26.66
CA VAL A 172 -4.45 4.84 -27.30
C VAL A 172 -3.73 5.73 -26.28
N GLN A 173 -4.45 6.23 -25.27
CA GLN A 173 -3.85 7.08 -24.24
C GLN A 173 -2.94 6.26 -23.32
N GLY A 174 -3.35 5.06 -22.91
CA GLY A 174 -2.49 4.18 -22.11
C GLY A 174 -1.24 3.73 -22.88
N TYR A 175 -1.37 3.45 -24.18
CA TYR A 175 -0.22 3.23 -25.06
C TYR A 175 0.73 4.43 -25.06
N ARG A 176 0.24 5.67 -25.21
CA ARG A 176 1.08 6.88 -25.17
C ARG A 176 1.81 7.04 -23.83
N ILE A 177 1.16 6.69 -22.71
CA ILE A 177 1.76 6.72 -21.37
C ILE A 177 2.92 5.69 -21.27
N LEU A 178 2.73 4.49 -21.83
CA LEU A 178 3.73 3.41 -21.78
C LEU A 178 4.80 3.50 -22.89
N LYS A 179 4.54 4.27 -23.96
CA LYS A 179 5.42 4.41 -25.12
C LYS A 179 6.88 4.71 -24.77
N PRO A 180 7.20 5.62 -23.82
CA PRO A 180 8.61 5.88 -23.46
C PRO A 180 9.36 4.64 -22.95
N LEU A 181 8.68 3.68 -22.31
CA LEU A 181 9.28 2.42 -21.86
C LEU A 181 9.44 1.45 -23.03
N LEU A 182 8.41 1.36 -23.88
CA LEU A 182 8.42 0.55 -25.10
C LEU A 182 9.54 0.98 -26.06
N ASP A 183 9.74 2.29 -26.23
CA ASP A 183 10.80 2.88 -27.06
C ASP A 183 12.21 2.52 -26.56
N ARG A 184 12.34 2.14 -25.28
CA ARG A 184 13.59 1.64 -24.68
C ARG A 184 13.70 0.11 -24.70
N GLY A 185 12.77 -0.59 -25.36
CA GLY A 185 12.77 -2.05 -25.50
C GLY A 185 12.21 -2.80 -24.30
N PHE A 186 11.66 -2.12 -23.29
CA PHE A 186 11.04 -2.78 -22.15
C PHE A 186 9.71 -3.44 -22.54
N LYS A 187 9.46 -4.64 -22.03
CA LYS A 187 8.24 -5.41 -22.30
C LYS A 187 7.16 -5.04 -21.29
N VAL A 188 6.36 -4.04 -21.63
CA VAL A 188 5.18 -3.62 -20.87
C VAL A 188 3.94 -3.61 -21.74
N LEU A 189 2.82 -4.12 -21.23
CA LEU A 189 1.55 -4.12 -21.95
C LEU A 189 0.38 -3.88 -21.00
N ALA A 190 -0.52 -2.97 -21.36
CA ALA A 190 -1.81 -2.86 -20.69
C ALA A 190 -2.86 -3.69 -21.44
N VAL A 191 -3.65 -4.48 -20.72
CA VAL A 191 -4.70 -5.34 -21.29
C VAL A 191 -5.95 -5.26 -20.41
N ALA A 192 -7.12 -5.11 -21.03
CA ALA A 192 -8.40 -5.19 -20.35
C ALA A 192 -8.65 -6.65 -19.88
N PRO A 193 -8.80 -6.90 -18.56
CA PRO A 193 -8.98 -8.27 -18.07
C PRO A 193 -10.38 -8.80 -18.38
N ASP A 194 -10.46 -10.07 -18.79
CA ASP A 194 -11.72 -10.80 -18.88
C ASP A 194 -12.05 -11.44 -17.52
N PHE A 195 -12.82 -10.72 -16.70
CA PHE A 195 -13.19 -11.17 -15.36
C PHE A 195 -13.89 -12.53 -15.36
N PRO A 196 -14.98 -12.76 -16.15
CA PRO A 196 -15.60 -14.07 -16.26
C PRO A 196 -14.63 -15.19 -16.57
N PHE A 197 -13.73 -15.00 -17.55
CA PHE A 197 -12.70 -16.00 -17.86
C PHE A 197 -11.76 -16.27 -16.68
N LEU A 198 -11.29 -15.21 -16.02
CA LEU A 198 -10.32 -15.30 -14.91
C LEU A 198 -10.89 -16.05 -13.71
N VAL A 199 -12.18 -15.87 -13.39
CA VAL A 199 -12.82 -16.54 -12.24
C VAL A 199 -13.45 -17.89 -12.58
N LYS A 200 -13.54 -18.24 -13.87
CA LYS A 200 -14.16 -19.50 -14.32
C LYS A 200 -13.55 -20.72 -13.64
N ASN A 201 -14.40 -21.65 -13.21
CA ASN A 201 -14.04 -22.86 -12.46
C ASN A 201 -13.40 -22.55 -11.10
N THR A 202 -13.81 -21.45 -10.47
CA THR A 202 -13.44 -21.12 -9.09
C THR A 202 -14.68 -20.67 -8.31
N PRO A 203 -14.67 -20.72 -6.96
CA PRO A 203 -15.79 -20.20 -6.16
C PRO A 203 -16.13 -18.72 -6.42
N ALA A 204 -15.20 -17.93 -6.98
CA ALA A 204 -15.45 -16.54 -7.33
C ALA A 204 -16.36 -16.35 -8.56
N GLU A 205 -16.64 -17.41 -9.33
CA GLU A 205 -17.61 -17.37 -10.42
C GLU A 205 -19.02 -17.10 -9.89
N ALA A 206 -19.46 -17.85 -8.87
CA ALA A 206 -20.74 -17.61 -8.21
C ALA A 206 -20.80 -16.22 -7.53
N TRP A 207 -19.71 -15.79 -6.90
CA TRP A 207 -19.62 -14.45 -6.32
C TRP A 207 -19.81 -13.36 -7.39
N LEU A 208 -19.20 -13.52 -8.58
CA LEU A 208 -19.33 -12.59 -9.68
C LEU A 208 -20.78 -12.51 -10.19
N ASP A 209 -21.46 -13.65 -10.30
CA ASP A 209 -22.87 -13.70 -10.70
C ASP A 209 -23.81 -13.06 -9.68
N ASP A 210 -23.54 -13.26 -8.38
CA ASP A 210 -24.30 -12.61 -7.32
C ASP A 210 -24.08 -11.09 -7.29
N MET A 211 -22.85 -10.63 -7.58
CA MET A 211 -22.54 -9.20 -7.74
C MET A 211 -23.27 -8.60 -8.96
N LYS A 212 -23.25 -9.28 -10.12
CA LYS A 212 -23.92 -8.84 -11.35
C LYS A 212 -25.44 -8.78 -11.20
N SER A 213 -26.03 -9.77 -10.55
CA SER A 213 -27.47 -9.86 -10.31
C SER A 213 -27.97 -8.96 -9.17
N GLY A 214 -27.05 -8.35 -8.40
CA GLY A 214 -27.37 -7.52 -7.24
C GLY A 214 -27.84 -8.31 -6.03
N LYS A 215 -27.55 -9.61 -5.97
CA LYS A 215 -27.76 -10.46 -4.78
C LYS A 215 -26.68 -10.25 -3.72
N LYS A 216 -25.45 -9.93 -4.15
CA LYS A 216 -24.34 -9.57 -3.26
C LYS A 216 -24.26 -8.05 -3.10
N ASP A 217 -24.15 -7.60 -1.86
CA ASP A 217 -23.92 -6.18 -1.54
C ASP A 217 -22.45 -5.81 -1.83
N PRO A 218 -22.17 -4.82 -2.70
CA PRO A 218 -20.81 -4.33 -2.94
C PRO A 218 -20.18 -3.65 -1.71
N GLY A 219 -20.99 -3.18 -0.76
CA GLY A 219 -20.59 -2.47 0.45
C GLY A 219 -20.09 -1.03 0.24
N GLU A 220 -19.55 -0.45 1.30
CA GLU A 220 -19.08 0.96 1.35
C GLU A 220 -17.66 1.18 0.81
N ILE A 221 -16.79 0.16 0.87
CA ILE A 221 -15.44 0.26 0.32
C ILE A 221 -15.53 0.24 -1.20
N PRO A 222 -14.79 1.13 -1.92
CA PRO A 222 -14.87 1.21 -3.37
C PRO A 222 -14.72 -0.15 -4.04
N LEU A 223 -15.68 -0.52 -4.88
CA LEU A 223 -15.73 -1.84 -5.50
C LEU A 223 -14.47 -2.12 -6.33
N ALA A 224 -13.94 -1.12 -7.04
CA ALA A 224 -12.65 -1.20 -7.73
C ALA A 224 -11.49 -1.71 -6.83
N GLN A 225 -11.45 -1.35 -5.55
CA GLN A 225 -10.43 -1.85 -4.62
C GLN A 225 -10.63 -3.35 -4.34
N ASN A 226 -11.87 -3.78 -4.15
CA ASN A 226 -12.21 -5.19 -3.96
C ASN A 226 -11.99 -6.02 -5.23
N LEU A 227 -12.27 -5.46 -6.40
CA LEU A 227 -11.97 -6.10 -7.69
C LEU A 227 -10.47 -6.26 -7.92
N SER A 228 -9.65 -5.28 -7.51
CA SER A 228 -8.19 -5.43 -7.53
C SER A 228 -7.71 -6.55 -6.58
N ASN A 229 -8.35 -6.74 -5.43
CA ASN A 229 -8.06 -7.87 -4.53
C ASN A 229 -8.41 -9.22 -5.16
N LEU A 230 -9.47 -9.32 -5.97
CA LEU A 230 -9.80 -10.56 -6.66
C LEU A 230 -8.92 -10.79 -7.90
N LEU A 231 -8.70 -9.77 -8.74
CA LEU A 231 -7.89 -9.86 -9.96
C LEU A 231 -6.49 -10.37 -9.69
N ARG A 232 -5.83 -9.87 -8.64
CA ARG A 232 -4.48 -10.31 -8.28
C ARG A 232 -4.39 -11.80 -7.96
N LEU A 233 -5.45 -12.36 -7.38
CA LEU A 233 -5.52 -13.78 -7.06
C LEU A 233 -5.86 -14.59 -8.30
N ALA A 234 -6.86 -14.16 -9.07
CA ALA A 234 -7.33 -14.85 -10.25
C ALA A 234 -6.25 -14.93 -11.34
N VAL A 235 -5.51 -13.84 -11.58
CA VAL A 235 -4.43 -13.83 -12.57
C VAL A 235 -3.28 -14.75 -12.15
N LEU A 236 -2.88 -14.74 -10.88
CA LEU A 236 -1.85 -15.64 -10.36
C LEU A 236 -2.28 -17.09 -10.38
N TYR A 237 -3.54 -17.39 -10.09
CA TYR A 237 -4.06 -18.75 -10.19
C TYR A 237 -4.01 -19.25 -11.64
N LYS A 238 -4.41 -18.41 -12.61
CA LYS A 238 -4.48 -18.80 -14.03
C LYS A 238 -3.13 -18.82 -14.75
N TYR A 239 -2.18 -17.98 -14.36
CA TYR A 239 -0.93 -17.78 -15.12
C TYR A 239 0.34 -17.89 -14.28
N GLY A 240 0.23 -17.93 -12.95
CA GLY A 240 1.37 -17.83 -12.04
C GLY A 240 2.10 -16.48 -12.14
N GLY A 241 3.34 -16.44 -11.65
CA GLY A 241 4.21 -15.26 -11.74
C GLY A 241 4.18 -14.39 -10.49
N VAL A 242 4.36 -13.09 -10.68
CA VAL A 242 4.44 -12.09 -9.61
C VAL A 242 3.33 -11.07 -9.78
N TYR A 243 2.53 -10.86 -8.74
CA TYR A 243 1.64 -9.69 -8.66
C TYR A 243 2.29 -8.61 -7.81
N LEU A 244 2.16 -7.35 -8.25
CA LEU A 244 2.55 -6.13 -7.53
C LEU A 244 1.40 -5.12 -7.54
N ASP A 245 1.16 -4.44 -6.43
CA ASP A 245 0.37 -3.20 -6.45
C ASP A 245 1.15 -2.09 -7.20
N THR A 246 0.43 -1.15 -7.82
CA THR A 246 1.03 -0.05 -8.61
C THR A 246 1.77 0.99 -7.78
N ASP A 247 1.79 0.82 -6.46
CA ASP A 247 2.51 1.61 -5.48
C ASP A 247 3.61 0.79 -4.77
N PHE A 248 4.09 -0.28 -5.43
CA PHE A 248 5.21 -1.08 -4.97
C PHE A 248 6.48 -0.75 -5.76
N ILE A 249 7.55 -0.33 -5.07
CA ILE A 249 8.84 -0.02 -5.67
C ILE A 249 9.77 -1.22 -5.53
N VAL A 250 10.15 -1.83 -6.64
CA VAL A 250 11.09 -2.96 -6.68
C VAL A 250 12.52 -2.44 -6.55
N LEU A 251 13.28 -3.01 -5.62
CA LEU A 251 14.68 -2.61 -5.35
C LEU A 251 15.69 -3.72 -5.64
N ARG A 252 15.24 -4.98 -5.69
CA ARG A 252 16.09 -6.14 -5.97
C ARG A 252 15.34 -7.17 -6.80
N SER A 253 16.09 -7.96 -7.55
CA SER A 253 15.54 -9.04 -8.38
C SER A 253 14.70 -10.03 -7.58
N PHE A 254 13.54 -10.40 -8.13
CA PHE A 254 12.63 -11.43 -7.64
C PHE A 254 12.98 -12.81 -8.21
N LYS A 255 14.05 -12.92 -9.01
CA LYS A 255 14.51 -14.20 -9.56
C LYS A 255 14.79 -15.18 -8.43
N GLY A 256 14.20 -16.38 -8.52
CA GLY A 256 14.33 -17.44 -7.51
C GLY A 256 13.29 -17.41 -6.39
N LEU A 257 12.50 -16.33 -6.26
CA LEU A 257 11.32 -16.37 -5.38
C LEU A 257 10.26 -17.30 -5.98
N LYS A 258 9.68 -18.15 -5.14
CA LYS A 258 8.59 -19.07 -5.50
C LYS A 258 7.61 -19.17 -4.34
N ASN A 259 6.32 -19.24 -4.65
CA ASN A 259 5.22 -19.42 -3.69
C ASN A 259 5.43 -18.61 -2.40
N THR A 260 5.66 -17.31 -2.56
CA THR A 260 6.09 -16.39 -1.52
C THR A 260 5.04 -15.33 -1.24
N ILE A 261 4.83 -15.08 0.06
CA ILE A 261 4.00 -13.99 0.59
C ILE A 261 4.76 -13.23 1.66
N GLY A 262 4.51 -11.92 1.79
CA GLY A 262 5.16 -11.09 2.78
C GLY A 262 4.36 -10.93 4.07
N ALA A 263 5.04 -11.02 5.21
CA ALA A 263 4.52 -10.52 6.47
C ALA A 263 4.56 -8.99 6.48
N GLN A 264 3.41 -8.35 6.63
CA GLN A 264 3.33 -6.90 6.85
C GLN A 264 3.78 -6.52 8.26
N SER A 265 3.44 -7.33 9.25
CA SER A 265 3.79 -7.09 10.65
C SER A 265 4.09 -8.38 11.39
N ILE A 266 4.89 -8.27 12.45
CA ILE A 266 5.25 -9.36 13.36
C ILE A 266 4.95 -8.96 14.80
N ASP A 267 4.76 -9.94 15.66
CA ASP A 267 4.75 -9.75 17.11
C ASP A 267 6.18 -9.49 17.61
N VAL A 268 6.33 -8.56 18.55
CA VAL A 268 7.65 -8.08 18.97
C VAL A 268 8.39 -9.14 19.77
N VAL A 269 7.67 -9.98 20.51
CA VAL A 269 8.25 -10.98 21.43
C VAL A 269 8.46 -12.30 20.70
N SER A 270 7.40 -12.93 20.20
CA SER A 270 7.44 -14.24 19.55
C SER A 270 8.09 -14.22 18.17
N LYS A 271 8.24 -13.04 17.55
CA LYS A 271 8.68 -12.85 16.15
C LYS A 271 7.80 -13.51 15.09
N ASN A 272 6.66 -14.08 15.50
CA ASN A 272 5.68 -14.63 14.58
C ASN A 272 4.98 -13.51 13.81
N TRP A 273 4.61 -13.79 12.56
CA TRP A 273 3.85 -12.85 11.76
C TRP A 273 2.45 -12.63 12.35
N THR A 274 1.98 -11.38 12.35
CA THR A 274 0.64 -10.99 12.84
C THR A 274 -0.28 -10.56 11.72
N ARG A 275 0.28 -10.12 10.59
CA ARG A 275 -0.45 -9.78 9.37
C ARG A 275 0.38 -10.16 8.16
N LEU A 276 -0.24 -10.87 7.22
CA LEU A 276 0.25 -10.99 5.85
C LEU A 276 -0.45 -9.97 4.97
N ASN A 277 0.15 -9.64 3.83
CA ASN A 277 -0.40 -8.69 2.89
C ASN A 277 -0.24 -9.21 1.46
N ASN A 278 -1.18 -8.81 0.60
CA ASN A 278 -1.33 -9.27 -0.77
C ASN A 278 -0.98 -8.19 -1.81
N ALA A 279 -0.28 -7.13 -1.41
CA ALA A 279 0.28 -6.11 -2.31
C ALA A 279 1.45 -6.65 -3.15
N VAL A 280 2.09 -7.72 -2.69
CA VAL A 280 3.02 -8.54 -3.47
C VAL A 280 2.73 -10.01 -3.22
N LEU A 281 2.63 -10.79 -4.29
CA LEU A 281 2.40 -12.22 -4.25
C LEU A 281 3.22 -12.88 -5.36
N VAL A 282 3.96 -13.94 -5.03
CA VAL A 282 4.73 -14.71 -6.01
C VAL A 282 4.24 -16.13 -5.96
N PHE A 283 3.56 -16.64 -6.98
CA PHE A 283 2.99 -17.99 -6.94
C PHE A 283 3.07 -18.68 -8.28
N ASP A 284 3.26 -19.99 -8.24
CA ASP A 284 3.12 -20.84 -9.41
C ASP A 284 1.66 -20.88 -9.88
N MET A 285 1.47 -21.15 -11.17
CA MET A 285 0.14 -21.37 -11.75
C MET A 285 -0.59 -22.51 -11.02
N ASN A 286 -1.90 -22.38 -10.85
CA ASN A 286 -2.77 -23.36 -10.16
C ASN A 286 -2.41 -23.65 -8.69
N HIS A 287 -1.64 -22.78 -8.03
CA HIS A 287 -1.20 -23.05 -6.67
C HIS A 287 -2.38 -23.19 -5.67
N PRO A 288 -2.48 -24.28 -4.88
CA PRO A 288 -3.63 -24.54 -4.00
C PRO A 288 -3.92 -23.44 -2.97
N LEU A 289 -2.87 -22.78 -2.47
CA LEU A 289 -3.04 -21.65 -1.54
C LEU A 289 -3.75 -20.45 -2.20
N VAL A 290 -3.48 -20.19 -3.48
CA VAL A 290 -4.14 -19.09 -4.20
C VAL A 290 -5.60 -19.42 -4.45
N LEU A 291 -5.92 -20.69 -4.76
CA LEU A 291 -7.30 -21.14 -4.83
C LEU A 291 -8.04 -20.95 -3.49
N LYS A 292 -7.38 -21.25 -2.36
CA LYS A 292 -7.95 -21.00 -1.02
C LYS A 292 -8.17 -19.50 -0.74
N PHE A 293 -7.31 -18.62 -1.25
CA PHE A 293 -7.55 -17.17 -1.19
C PHE A 293 -8.78 -16.75 -1.98
N ILE A 294 -8.97 -17.30 -3.19
CA ILE A 294 -10.14 -17.02 -4.04
C ILE A 294 -11.42 -17.55 -3.37
N GLU A 295 -11.37 -18.74 -2.79
CA GLU A 295 -12.46 -19.35 -2.03
C GLU A 295 -12.86 -18.49 -0.84
N GLU A 296 -11.90 -18.12 0.03
CA GLU A 296 -12.16 -17.27 1.18
C GLU A 296 -12.70 -15.89 0.78
N PHE A 297 -12.17 -15.29 -0.30
CA PHE A 297 -12.68 -14.03 -0.85
C PHE A 297 -14.16 -14.17 -1.20
N ALA A 298 -14.53 -15.19 -1.98
CA ALA A 298 -15.90 -15.39 -2.44
C ALA A 298 -16.87 -15.66 -1.29
N LEU A 299 -16.51 -16.56 -0.38
CA LEU A 299 -17.36 -17.00 0.73
C LEU A 299 -17.56 -15.90 1.77
N THR A 300 -16.48 -15.20 2.13
CA THR A 300 -16.49 -14.27 3.27
C THR A 300 -16.52 -12.81 2.84
N PHE A 301 -16.72 -12.52 1.54
CA PHE A 301 -16.71 -11.16 1.02
C PHE A 301 -17.56 -10.21 1.88
N ASP A 302 -16.91 -9.17 2.37
CA ASP A 302 -17.53 -8.08 3.11
C ASP A 302 -17.01 -6.75 2.56
N GLY A 303 -17.83 -6.11 1.72
CA GLY A 303 -17.52 -4.83 1.11
C GLY A 303 -17.51 -3.66 2.09
N ASN A 304 -17.93 -3.84 3.35
CA ASN A 304 -18.02 -2.78 4.35
C ASN A 304 -16.77 -2.70 5.25
N LYS A 305 -15.87 -3.70 5.19
CA LYS A 305 -14.70 -3.78 6.06
C LYS A 305 -13.39 -3.59 5.30
N TRP A 306 -12.70 -2.47 5.57
CA TRP A 306 -11.40 -2.20 4.96
C TRP A 306 -10.37 -3.27 5.30
N GLY A 307 -9.66 -3.76 4.29
CA GLY A 307 -8.64 -4.81 4.44
C GLY A 307 -9.20 -6.23 4.58
N HIS A 308 -10.50 -6.41 4.85
CA HIS A 308 -11.12 -7.72 5.06
C HIS A 308 -10.90 -8.67 3.89
N ASN A 309 -11.11 -8.18 2.66
CA ASN A 309 -10.98 -8.96 1.42
C ASN A 309 -9.54 -9.01 0.86
N GLY A 310 -8.56 -8.44 1.57
CA GLY A 310 -7.16 -8.37 1.14
C GLY A 310 -6.21 -8.91 2.21
N PRO A 311 -5.43 -8.05 2.91
CA PRO A 311 -4.47 -8.49 3.93
C PRO A 311 -5.07 -9.38 5.03
N TYR A 312 -6.33 -9.13 5.42
CA TYR A 312 -6.98 -9.94 6.45
C TYR A 312 -7.39 -11.31 5.94
N MET A 313 -7.93 -11.38 4.72
CA MET A 313 -8.26 -12.63 4.03
C MET A 313 -7.04 -13.54 3.90
N VAL A 314 -5.93 -13.05 3.32
CA VAL A 314 -4.74 -13.90 3.13
C VAL A 314 -4.15 -14.37 4.45
N SER A 315 -4.24 -13.55 5.50
CA SER A 315 -3.83 -13.94 6.85
C SER A 315 -4.69 -15.06 7.43
N ARG A 316 -6.02 -14.99 7.29
CA ARG A 316 -6.93 -16.03 7.80
C ARG A 316 -6.68 -17.35 7.11
N VAL A 317 -6.56 -17.34 5.78
CA VAL A 317 -6.29 -18.54 4.99
C VAL A 317 -4.94 -19.15 5.38
N VAL A 318 -3.86 -18.36 5.44
CA VAL A 318 -2.54 -18.90 5.80
C VAL A 318 -2.54 -19.50 7.21
N ARG A 319 -3.14 -18.86 8.22
CA ARG A 319 -3.29 -19.49 9.55
C ARG A 319 -4.05 -20.80 9.50
N GLY A 320 -5.09 -20.85 8.66
CA GLY A 320 -5.92 -22.04 8.50
C GLY A 320 -5.20 -23.22 7.88
N VAL A 321 -4.16 -22.98 7.07
CA VAL A 321 -3.41 -24.04 6.36
C VAL A 321 -1.97 -24.26 6.86
N GLU A 322 -1.48 -23.41 7.77
CA GLU A 322 -0.15 -23.54 8.34
C GLU A 322 0.04 -24.91 8.99
N GLY A 323 1.14 -25.59 8.66
CA GLY A 323 1.41 -26.96 9.10
C GLY A 323 0.61 -28.06 8.40
N ARG A 324 -0.28 -27.75 7.44
CA ARG A 324 -1.00 -28.75 6.66
C ARG A 324 -0.22 -29.15 5.40
N ALA A 325 -0.20 -30.45 5.09
CA ALA A 325 0.36 -30.93 3.84
C ALA A 325 -0.40 -30.38 2.62
N GLY A 326 0.28 -30.23 1.49
CA GLY A 326 -0.31 -29.80 0.21
C GLY A 326 -0.26 -28.29 -0.07
N TYR A 327 0.28 -27.48 0.84
CA TYR A 327 0.48 -26.03 0.64
C TYR A 327 1.96 -25.68 0.81
N ASN A 328 2.71 -25.63 -0.30
CA ASN A 328 4.12 -25.23 -0.27
C ASN A 328 4.26 -23.72 -0.45
N PHE A 329 4.60 -22.98 0.60
CA PHE A 329 4.81 -21.54 0.51
C PHE A 329 5.84 -21.04 1.53
N THR A 330 6.42 -19.88 1.25
CA THR A 330 7.35 -19.18 2.13
C THR A 330 6.76 -17.85 2.57
N ILE A 331 6.78 -17.60 3.88
CA ILE A 331 6.49 -16.27 4.43
C ILE A 331 7.81 -15.52 4.60
N LEU A 332 7.98 -14.42 3.89
CA LEU A 332 9.13 -13.53 4.07
C LEU A 332 8.86 -12.49 5.16
N PRO A 333 9.89 -12.08 5.92
CA PRO A 333 9.75 -11.10 7.00
C PRO A 333 9.39 -9.71 6.46
N PRO A 334 8.91 -8.78 7.32
CA PRO A 334 8.55 -7.43 6.88
C PRO A 334 9.64 -6.69 6.10
N MET A 335 10.91 -6.86 6.47
CA MET A 335 12.02 -6.23 5.75
C MET A 335 12.15 -6.66 4.28
N ALA A 336 11.54 -7.76 3.84
CA ALA A 336 11.55 -8.17 2.44
C ALA A 336 10.72 -7.23 1.56
N PHE A 337 9.50 -6.87 1.98
CA PHE A 337 8.51 -6.18 1.14
C PHE A 337 7.80 -5.00 1.83
N TYR A 338 7.73 -5.00 3.15
CA TYR A 338 7.06 -4.01 3.99
C TYR A 338 8.02 -3.39 5.03
N PRO A 339 9.19 -2.85 4.62
CA PRO A 339 10.23 -2.39 5.56
C PRO A 339 9.86 -1.10 6.32
N VAL A 340 8.71 -0.50 6.00
CA VAL A 340 8.15 0.68 6.66
C VAL A 340 6.65 0.52 6.79
N ASP A 341 6.17 0.59 8.03
CA ASP A 341 4.74 0.54 8.34
C ASP A 341 3.99 1.75 7.77
N TRP A 342 2.73 1.55 7.40
CA TRP A 342 1.86 2.58 6.84
C TRP A 342 1.73 3.83 7.72
N MET A 343 1.87 3.73 9.03
CA MET A 343 1.88 4.89 9.94
C MET A 343 3.15 5.74 9.82
N LYS A 344 4.26 5.11 9.42
CA LYS A 344 5.58 5.76 9.32
C LYS A 344 5.97 6.10 7.90
N ILE A 345 5.16 5.73 6.90
CA ILE A 345 5.52 5.86 5.48
C ILE A 345 5.86 7.30 5.07
N GLY A 346 5.19 8.28 5.69
CA GLY A 346 5.43 9.70 5.39
C GLY A 346 6.86 10.17 5.69
N SER A 347 7.61 9.45 6.53
CA SER A 347 9.03 9.75 6.78
C SER A 347 9.90 9.55 5.53
N LEU A 348 9.49 8.72 4.57
CA LEU A 348 10.29 8.47 3.36
C LEU A 348 10.21 9.61 2.33
N PHE A 349 9.26 10.52 2.48
CA PHE A 349 8.94 11.56 1.49
C PHE A 349 9.55 12.93 1.83
N LYS A 350 10.12 13.09 3.03
CA LYS A 350 10.59 14.38 3.55
C LYS A 350 12.08 14.58 3.33
N LEU A 351 12.46 15.82 3.02
CA LEU A 351 13.82 16.34 3.00
C LEU A 351 14.34 16.40 4.45
N PRO A 352 15.62 16.06 4.67
CA PRO A 352 16.25 16.20 5.97
C PRO A 352 16.44 17.67 6.34
N LYS A 353 16.12 18.01 7.58
CA LYS A 353 16.25 19.38 8.12
C LYS A 353 17.58 19.65 8.79
N ASP A 354 18.27 18.60 9.23
CA ASP A 354 19.52 18.69 9.96
C ASP A 354 20.47 17.52 9.64
N SER A 355 21.67 17.55 10.23
CA SER A 355 22.70 16.55 10.02
C SER A 355 22.34 15.16 10.57
N ALA A 356 21.43 15.07 11.54
CA ALA A 356 20.98 13.79 12.09
C ALA A 356 19.96 13.14 11.14
N GLU A 357 19.00 13.90 10.63
CA GLU A 357 18.06 13.45 9.61
C GLU A 357 18.77 13.04 8.32
N TRP A 358 19.81 13.78 7.88
CA TRP A 358 20.65 13.38 6.75
C TRP A 358 21.28 12.00 6.95
N ARG A 359 21.91 11.77 8.11
CA ARG A 359 22.52 10.47 8.45
C ARG A 359 21.47 9.35 8.50
N TRP A 360 20.27 9.64 8.99
CA TRP A 360 19.17 8.68 9.00
C TRP A 360 18.72 8.32 7.58
N ILE A 361 18.58 9.29 6.67
CA ILE A 361 18.22 9.06 5.27
C ILE A 361 19.26 8.18 4.58
N GLU A 362 20.55 8.49 4.73
CA GLU A 362 21.63 7.67 4.16
C GLU A 362 21.58 6.23 4.67
N ALA A 363 21.48 6.06 6.00
CA ALA A 363 21.37 4.74 6.60
C ALA A 363 20.11 4.00 6.13
N LYS A 364 18.99 4.70 5.96
CA LYS A 364 17.73 4.09 5.51
C LYS A 364 17.81 3.67 4.05
N VAL A 365 18.30 4.53 3.16
CA VAL A 365 18.51 4.20 1.74
C VAL A 365 19.44 2.99 1.61
N TRP A 366 20.55 2.99 2.35
CA TRP A 366 21.50 1.88 2.37
C TRP A 366 20.87 0.57 2.87
N GLN A 367 20.08 0.63 3.95
CA GLN A 367 19.36 -0.52 4.48
C GLN A 367 18.39 -1.09 3.43
N LEU A 368 17.60 -0.21 2.80
CA LEU A 368 16.58 -0.60 1.84
C LEU A 368 17.19 -1.35 0.66
N LYS A 369 18.28 -0.83 0.08
CA LYS A 369 18.98 -1.47 -1.05
C LYS A 369 19.55 -2.85 -0.73
N ARG A 370 20.09 -3.03 0.48
CA ARG A 370 20.77 -4.28 0.83
C ARG A 370 19.83 -5.36 1.31
N GLN A 371 18.74 -4.99 1.98
CA GLN A 371 17.95 -5.94 2.75
C GLN A 371 16.58 -6.22 2.14
N THR A 372 16.04 -5.35 1.28
CA THR A 372 14.66 -5.47 0.78
C THR A 372 14.61 -5.87 -0.68
N TYR A 373 13.52 -6.54 -1.04
CA TYR A 373 13.12 -6.75 -2.43
C TYR A 373 12.34 -5.57 -2.99
N GLY A 374 11.61 -4.87 -2.12
CA GLY A 374 10.96 -3.63 -2.49
C GLY A 374 10.33 -2.91 -1.30
N VAL A 375 9.58 -1.85 -1.60
CA VAL A 375 8.89 -1.00 -0.64
C VAL A 375 7.47 -0.76 -1.12
N HIS A 376 6.49 -1.16 -0.32
CA HIS A 376 5.10 -0.76 -0.52
C HIS A 376 4.86 0.66 0.00
N LEU A 377 4.28 1.54 -0.84
CA LEU A 377 4.10 2.95 -0.52
C LEU A 377 2.78 3.28 0.17
N TRP A 378 1.87 2.33 0.33
CA TRP A 378 0.59 2.54 1.02
C TRP A 378 -0.18 3.76 0.48
N ASN A 379 -0.49 3.80 -0.82
CA ASN A 379 -1.01 4.99 -1.52
C ASN A 379 -2.23 5.64 -0.84
N LYS A 380 -3.06 4.88 -0.11
CA LYS A 380 -4.14 5.45 0.73
C LYS A 380 -3.61 6.51 1.72
N GLN A 381 -2.39 6.33 2.23
CA GLN A 381 -1.70 7.24 3.14
C GLN A 381 -0.72 8.18 2.43
N SER A 382 0.01 7.68 1.43
CA SER A 382 1.11 8.45 0.85
C SER A 382 0.77 9.24 -0.41
N SER A 383 -0.37 9.00 -1.06
CA SER A 383 -0.71 9.58 -2.37
C SER A 383 -0.67 11.12 -2.40
N LYS A 384 -1.02 11.77 -1.28
CA LYS A 384 -1.03 13.23 -1.14
C LYS A 384 0.32 13.84 -0.74
N LEU A 385 1.32 13.01 -0.43
CA LEU A 385 2.64 13.50 -0.04
C LEU A 385 3.41 13.94 -1.28
N MET A 386 4.12 15.04 -1.20
CA MET A 386 5.09 15.39 -2.24
C MET A 386 6.37 14.60 -1.98
N VAL A 387 6.99 14.06 -3.04
CA VAL A 387 8.34 13.50 -2.90
C VAL A 387 9.30 14.68 -2.91
N GLU A 388 9.85 15.02 -1.76
CA GLU A 388 10.85 16.08 -1.65
C GLU A 388 12.19 15.58 -2.20
N GLU A 389 12.90 16.44 -2.92
CA GLU A 389 14.24 16.14 -3.46
C GLU A 389 15.19 15.79 -2.30
N GLY A 390 16.05 14.79 -2.47
CA GLY A 390 16.96 14.34 -1.41
C GLY A 390 16.34 13.46 -0.32
N SER A 391 15.01 13.33 -0.25
CA SER A 391 14.33 12.35 0.61
C SER A 391 14.70 10.90 0.24
N VAL A 392 14.37 9.93 1.10
CA VAL A 392 14.57 8.50 0.79
C VAL A 392 13.88 8.14 -0.54
N MET A 393 12.61 8.54 -0.72
CA MET A 393 11.90 8.30 -1.97
C MET A 393 12.48 9.06 -3.15
N GLY A 394 12.91 10.31 -2.96
CA GLY A 394 13.56 11.09 -4.03
C GLY A 394 14.84 10.41 -4.54
N ARG A 395 15.63 9.82 -3.63
CA ARG A 395 16.85 9.07 -3.97
C ARG A 395 16.52 7.74 -4.66
N LEU A 396 15.58 6.97 -4.13
CA LEU A 396 15.12 5.73 -4.77
C LEU A 396 14.54 6.00 -6.17
N MET A 397 13.81 7.10 -6.35
CA MET A 397 13.28 7.54 -7.65
C MET A 397 14.39 7.80 -8.66
N ALA A 398 15.40 8.59 -8.26
CA ALA A 398 16.49 8.96 -9.15
C ALA A 398 17.27 7.73 -9.65
N GLU A 399 17.51 6.77 -8.76
CA GLU A 399 18.30 5.58 -9.08
C GLU A 399 17.56 4.52 -9.89
N ASN A 400 16.24 4.42 -9.71
CA ASN A 400 15.39 3.49 -10.46
C ASN A 400 14.87 4.06 -11.77
N CYS A 401 15.17 5.32 -12.09
CA CYS A 401 14.67 5.98 -13.29
C CYS A 401 15.35 5.41 -14.55
N VAL A 402 14.63 4.54 -15.27
CA VAL A 402 15.07 3.99 -16.55
C VAL A 402 14.71 4.88 -17.73
N LEU A 403 13.88 5.92 -17.53
CA LEU A 403 13.49 6.91 -18.53
C LEU A 403 14.29 8.22 -18.45
N CYS A 404 15.04 8.44 -17.37
CA CYS A 404 15.88 9.62 -17.22
C CYS A 404 17.02 9.56 -18.24
N LYS A 405 17.43 10.71 -18.78
CA LYS A 405 18.70 10.82 -19.51
C LYS A 405 19.80 10.78 -18.47
N HIS A 406 20.75 9.86 -18.58
CA HIS A 406 21.99 9.99 -17.82
C HIS A 406 22.66 11.28 -18.31
N VAL A 407 22.65 12.32 -17.48
CA VAL A 407 23.39 13.57 -17.75
C VAL A 407 24.91 13.31 -17.69
N TYR A 408 25.33 12.10 -17.34
CA TYR A 408 26.72 11.68 -17.20
C TYR A 408 27.13 10.56 -18.17
N SER A 409 26.67 10.62 -19.42
CA SER A 409 27.42 9.99 -20.52
C SER A 409 28.25 11.08 -21.20
N SER A 410 29.49 11.23 -20.73
CA SER A 410 30.61 11.87 -21.41
C SER A 410 31.86 11.05 -21.12
#